data_AF-A0A924WC22-F1
#
_entry.id   AF-A0A924WC22-F1
#
_cell.length_a   1.000
_cell.length_b   1.000
_cell.length_c   1.000
_cell.angle_alpha   90.00
_cell.angle_beta   90.00
_cell.angle_gamma   90.00
#
_symmetry.space_group_name_H-M   'P 1'
#
loop_
_entity.id
_entity.type
_entity.pdbx_description
1 polymer ?
#
loop_
_entity_poly.entity_id
_entity_poly.type
_entity_poly.pdbx_seq_one_letter_code
_entity_poly.pdbx_strand_id
1 'polypeptide(L)'
;MIKIILGSILGLFLLIVAILAFTLFGCFRKKTPAKKNVETELERMFPGQFQVLNSNLKMLDVMAQYKGNKQAVIGDKADPDVQFLLDWYKGTESAGFDSTTVMAAHERAKKDVAEARELFKLLKAKGLGNISVGVIDSAAYIQVYGEPTPDFRKQTLEILKSVLDKKPGRAQTSIFIELLEPEEFHHRYQDIIPSTHWKTGAGMQGEQMILSLNFKLGAMNIPELMRHWEINTGAKRLRQAQDDAYETAHAWAEKNLPKPIFMSAGGYSSFETIVNDEPAIRFGYPYYDKDFTEEEKLYSGNEAKGYVVGVYYFDQKVFSKLRRQEEF
;
A
#
# COMPACT_ATOMS: atom_id res chain seq x y z
N MET A 1 48.75 61.20 -26.56
CA MET A 1 49.32 60.78 -25.25
C MET A 1 48.25 60.75 -24.13
N ILE A 2 47.47 61.82 -23.93
CA ILE A 2 46.46 61.91 -22.85
C ILE A 2 45.34 60.83 -22.95
N LYS A 3 44.86 60.49 -24.16
CA LYS A 3 43.82 59.46 -24.35
C LYS A 3 44.26 58.04 -23.95
N ILE A 4 45.55 57.71 -24.07
CA ILE A 4 46.08 56.37 -23.74
C ILE A 4 46.19 56.21 -22.21
N ILE A 5 46.57 57.28 -21.52
CA ILE A 5 46.67 57.31 -20.05
C ILE A 5 45.27 57.19 -19.43
N LEU A 6 44.28 57.90 -19.98
CA LEU A 6 42.90 57.86 -19.47
C LEU A 6 42.24 56.47 -19.62
N GLY A 7 42.48 55.79 -20.75
CA GLY A 7 41.99 54.42 -20.97
C GLY A 7 42.63 53.39 -20.04
N SER A 8 43.92 53.57 -19.73
CA SER A 8 44.65 52.67 -18.82
C SER A 8 44.18 52.83 -17.36
N ILE A 9 43.88 54.06 -16.94
CA ILE A 9 43.36 54.34 -15.60
C ILE A 9 41.93 53.79 -15.43
N LEU A 10 41.08 53.94 -16.46
CA LEU A 10 39.71 53.41 -16.42
C LEU A 10 39.70 51.86 -16.40
N GLY A 11 40.59 51.23 -17.17
CA GLY A 11 40.77 49.78 -17.16
C GLY A 11 41.26 49.25 -15.80
N LEU A 12 42.23 49.94 -15.19
CA LEU A 12 42.74 49.58 -13.86
C LEU A 12 41.66 49.75 -12.78
N PHE A 13 40.87 50.82 -12.86
CA PHE A 13 39.78 51.07 -11.92
C PHE A 13 38.68 50.00 -12.02
N LEU A 14 38.28 49.62 -13.24
CA LEU A 14 37.32 48.53 -13.46
C LEU A 14 37.84 47.17 -12.97
N LEU A 15 39.13 46.89 -13.15
CA LEU A 15 39.77 45.67 -12.65
C LEU A 15 39.76 45.62 -11.11
N ILE A 16 40.09 46.74 -10.45
CA ILE A 16 40.08 46.84 -8.99
C ILE A 16 38.65 46.69 -8.44
N VAL A 17 37.66 47.33 -9.08
CA VAL A 17 36.24 47.18 -8.70
C VAL A 17 35.76 45.74 -8.90
N ALA A 18 36.17 45.07 -9.98
CA ALA A 18 35.84 43.66 -10.21
C ALA A 18 36.47 42.75 -9.15
N ILE A 19 37.75 42.94 -8.82
CA ILE A 19 38.43 42.17 -7.77
C ILE A 19 37.77 42.42 -6.40
N LEU A 20 37.46 43.66 -6.06
CA LEU A 20 36.76 44.00 -4.83
C LEU A 20 35.37 43.36 -4.78
N ALA A 21 34.61 43.39 -5.88
CA ALA A 21 33.33 42.70 -5.98
C ALA A 21 33.50 41.18 -5.77
N PHE A 22 34.49 40.54 -6.40
CA PHE A 22 34.76 39.11 -6.22
C PHE A 22 35.19 38.75 -4.78
N THR A 23 35.99 39.60 -4.11
CA THR A 23 36.36 39.38 -2.70
C THR A 23 35.18 39.58 -1.75
N LEU A 24 34.28 40.54 -2.02
CA LEU A 24 33.05 40.72 -1.27
C LEU A 24 32.08 39.55 -1.47
N PHE A 25 31.92 39.02 -2.69
CA PHE A 25 31.13 37.81 -2.93
C PHE A 25 31.77 36.54 -2.32
N GLY A 26 33.10 36.49 -2.22
CA GLY A 26 33.83 35.40 -1.56
C GLY A 26 33.61 35.34 -0.04
N CYS A 27 33.51 36.49 0.62
CA CYS A 27 33.26 36.59 2.07
C CYS A 27 31.80 36.31 2.49
N PHE A 28 30.83 36.40 1.57
CA PHE A 28 29.42 36.05 1.86
C PHE A 28 29.10 34.55 1.74
N ARG A 29 30.02 33.72 1.27
CA ARG A 29 29.99 32.28 1.55
C ARG A 29 30.52 32.04 2.97
N LYS A 30 29.79 32.51 4.00
CA LYS A 30 29.81 31.78 5.28
C LYS A 30 29.53 30.33 4.90
N LYS A 31 30.47 29.41 5.16
CA LYS A 31 30.20 27.98 5.14
C LYS A 31 28.97 27.78 6.01
N THR A 32 27.81 27.67 5.39
CA THR A 32 26.61 27.29 6.12
C THR A 32 27.00 25.95 6.74
N PRO A 33 26.98 25.81 8.07
CA PRO A 33 27.36 24.55 8.70
C PRO A 33 26.60 23.45 7.98
N ALA A 34 27.30 22.39 7.57
CA ALA A 34 26.72 21.32 6.77
C ALA A 34 25.41 20.92 7.42
N LYS A 35 24.28 21.21 6.75
CA LYS A 35 22.95 20.99 7.30
C LYS A 35 22.87 19.50 7.66
N LYS A 36 22.83 19.21 8.96
CA LYS A 36 22.85 17.84 9.47
C LYS A 36 21.63 17.10 8.94
N ASN A 37 21.88 16.04 8.19
CA ASN A 37 20.83 15.16 7.68
C ASN A 37 20.73 13.92 8.59
N VAL A 38 19.63 13.19 8.48
CA VAL A 38 19.34 12.02 9.33
C VAL A 38 20.47 10.98 9.28
N GLU A 39 21.06 10.75 8.11
CA GLU A 39 22.14 9.76 7.94
C GLU A 39 23.42 10.15 8.69
N THR A 40 23.87 11.40 8.55
CA THR A 40 25.09 11.89 9.23
C THR A 40 24.92 11.89 10.74
N GLU A 41 23.73 12.23 11.24
CA GLU A 41 23.47 12.21 12.68
C GLU A 41 23.39 10.78 13.23
N LEU A 42 22.77 9.85 12.51
CA LEU A 42 22.75 8.44 12.91
C LEU A 42 24.16 7.85 12.91
N GLU A 43 24.97 8.10 11.89
CA GLU A 43 26.35 7.61 11.84
C GLU A 43 27.22 8.21 12.95
N ARG A 44 26.99 9.48 13.32
CA ARG A 44 27.69 10.13 14.45
C ARG A 44 27.30 9.50 15.80
N MET A 45 26.03 9.17 16.01
CA MET A 45 25.54 8.63 17.28
C MET A 45 25.76 7.11 17.39
N PHE A 46 25.67 6.39 16.28
CA PHE A 46 25.68 4.92 16.19
C PHE A 46 26.50 4.46 14.97
N PRO A 47 27.84 4.63 14.99
CA PRO A 47 28.69 4.36 13.84
C PRO A 47 28.50 2.95 13.29
N GLY A 48 28.18 2.83 12.00
CA GLY A 48 28.02 1.55 11.31
C GLY A 48 26.82 0.70 11.72
N GLN A 49 25.94 1.17 12.61
CA GLN A 49 24.81 0.35 13.12
C GLN A 49 23.56 0.45 12.24
N PHE A 50 23.23 1.65 11.76
CA PHE A 50 21.98 1.93 11.07
C PHE A 50 22.19 2.33 9.61
N GLN A 51 21.16 2.13 8.80
CA GLN A 51 21.06 2.63 7.43
C GLN A 51 19.72 3.32 7.19
N VAL A 52 19.73 4.40 6.41
CA VAL A 52 18.51 5.11 6.02
C VAL A 52 17.97 4.47 4.74
N LEU A 53 16.82 3.81 4.82
CA LEU A 53 16.18 3.12 3.68
C LEU A 53 15.35 4.08 2.84
N ASN A 54 14.68 5.03 3.49
CA ASN A 54 13.94 6.12 2.85
C ASN A 54 13.92 7.29 3.83
N SER A 55 14.15 8.53 3.36
CA SER A 55 14.23 9.70 4.25
C SER A 55 13.08 10.70 4.11
N ASN A 56 12.08 10.43 3.26
CA ASN A 56 11.07 11.43 2.89
C ASN A 56 9.66 10.82 2.74
N LEU A 57 9.13 10.25 3.83
CA LEU A 57 7.80 9.64 3.81
C LEU A 57 6.65 10.67 3.92
N LYS A 58 6.90 11.86 4.47
CA LYS A 58 5.90 12.95 4.58
C LYS A 58 5.83 13.83 3.32
N MET A 59 6.10 13.28 2.14
CA MET A 59 6.22 14.11 0.93
C MET A 59 4.88 14.68 0.44
N LEU A 60 3.73 14.11 0.83
CA LEU A 60 2.43 14.63 0.44
C LEU A 60 1.79 15.54 1.50
N ASP A 61 2.40 15.64 2.69
CA ASP A 61 1.97 16.54 3.75
C ASP A 61 2.61 17.92 3.54
N VAL A 62 1.85 18.84 2.93
CA VAL A 62 2.27 20.21 2.62
C VAL A 62 2.74 20.96 3.87
N MET A 63 2.10 20.72 5.02
CA MET A 63 2.46 21.39 6.28
C MET A 63 3.76 20.83 6.85
N ALA A 64 3.96 19.51 6.79
CA ALA A 64 5.24 18.90 7.16
C ALA A 64 6.37 19.37 6.24
N GLN A 65 6.13 19.46 4.92
CA GLN A 65 7.09 20.00 3.97
C GLN A 65 7.47 21.45 4.28
N TYR A 66 6.49 22.31 4.53
CA TYR A 66 6.71 23.71 4.88
C TYR A 66 7.55 23.86 6.17
N LYS A 67 7.25 23.04 7.19
CA LYS A 67 7.99 23.03 8.47
C LYS A 67 9.34 22.29 8.39
N GLY A 68 9.70 21.73 7.23
CA GLY A 68 10.87 20.88 7.08
C GLY A 68 10.80 19.56 7.86
N ASN A 69 9.63 19.19 8.40
CA ASN A 69 9.42 17.91 9.09
C ASN A 69 9.38 16.78 8.06
N LYS A 70 10.22 15.78 8.29
CA LYS A 70 10.40 14.60 7.47
C LYS A 70 10.28 13.36 8.35
N GLN A 71 10.10 12.23 7.71
CA GLN A 71 10.11 10.94 8.38
C GLN A 71 10.94 9.98 7.55
N ALA A 72 11.80 9.25 8.22
CA ALA A 72 12.71 8.29 7.63
C ALA A 72 12.39 6.86 8.10
N VAL A 73 12.54 5.89 7.21
CA VAL A 73 12.66 4.47 7.52
C VAL A 73 14.13 4.18 7.78
N ILE A 74 14.42 3.69 8.96
CA ILE A 74 15.76 3.28 9.38
C ILE A 74 15.79 1.77 9.50
N GLY A 75 16.79 1.13 8.92
CA GLY A 75 17.06 -0.31 9.07
C GLY A 75 18.29 -0.56 9.94
N ASP A 76 18.24 -1.62 10.74
CA ASP A 76 19.42 -2.19 11.38
C ASP A 76 20.26 -2.94 10.33
N LYS A 77 21.56 -2.65 10.27
CA LYS A 77 22.47 -3.33 9.33
C LYS A 77 22.74 -4.78 9.73
N ALA A 78 22.66 -5.10 11.03
CA ALA A 78 22.85 -6.47 11.52
C ALA A 78 21.59 -7.34 11.29
N ASP A 79 20.42 -6.72 11.17
CA ASP A 79 19.15 -7.41 11.00
C ASP A 79 18.18 -6.59 10.11
N PRO A 80 18.14 -6.84 8.78
CA PRO A 80 17.34 -6.05 7.85
C PRO A 80 15.82 -6.04 8.07
N ASP A 81 15.29 -7.01 8.82
CA ASP A 81 13.86 -7.04 9.19
C ASP A 81 13.54 -6.00 10.27
N VAL A 82 14.54 -5.63 11.08
CA VAL A 82 14.42 -4.62 12.14
C VAL A 82 14.46 -3.24 11.51
N GLN A 83 13.27 -2.70 11.28
CA GLN A 83 13.08 -1.36 10.74
C GLN A 83 12.18 -0.53 11.66
N PHE A 84 12.49 0.76 11.76
CA PHE A 84 11.71 1.72 12.55
C PHE A 84 11.60 3.07 11.85
N LEU A 85 10.62 3.86 12.27
CA LEU A 85 10.41 5.22 11.78
C LEU A 85 11.07 6.24 12.70
N LEU A 86 11.68 7.25 12.09
CA LEU A 86 12.26 8.38 12.79
C LEU A 86 11.80 9.68 12.14
N ASP A 87 11.12 10.52 12.91
CA ASP A 87 10.81 11.89 12.51
C ASP A 87 12.08 12.74 12.62
N TRP A 88 12.31 13.62 11.64
CA TRP A 88 13.50 14.47 11.59
C TRP A 88 13.23 15.80 10.89
N TYR A 89 14.07 16.81 11.09
CA TYR A 89 13.92 18.14 10.51
C TYR A 89 15.01 18.45 9.48
N LYS A 90 14.59 18.79 8.26
CA LYS A 90 15.48 19.19 7.18
C LYS A 90 15.83 20.67 7.30
N GLY A 91 17.13 20.98 7.30
CA GLY A 91 17.63 22.35 7.17
C GLY A 91 17.79 23.11 8.49
N THR A 92 17.64 22.42 9.61
CA THR A 92 17.90 22.91 10.98
C THR A 92 19.31 22.52 11.45
N GLU A 93 19.76 23.11 12.56
CA GLU A 93 21.09 22.82 13.16
C GLU A 93 21.16 21.44 13.83
N SER A 94 20.01 20.87 14.20
CA SER A 94 19.87 19.49 14.66
C SER A 94 18.87 18.74 13.78
N ALA A 95 19.00 17.42 13.69
CA ALA A 95 17.99 16.60 13.02
C ALA A 95 16.69 16.46 13.84
N GLY A 96 16.66 16.94 15.08
CA GLY A 96 15.49 16.96 15.97
C GLY A 96 15.16 15.63 16.66
N PHE A 97 16.15 14.74 16.78
CA PHE A 97 16.09 13.52 17.59
C PHE A 97 17.39 13.35 18.40
N ASP A 98 17.34 12.55 19.45
CA ASP A 98 18.48 12.16 20.30
C ASP A 98 18.70 10.64 20.30
N SER A 99 19.79 10.19 20.94
CA SER A 99 20.16 8.78 21.00
C SER A 99 19.13 7.93 21.74
N THR A 100 18.50 8.47 22.78
CA THR A 100 17.47 7.77 23.56
C THR A 100 16.25 7.48 22.70
N THR A 101 15.82 8.45 21.89
CA THR A 101 14.70 8.31 20.97
C THR A 101 14.98 7.23 19.93
N VAL A 102 16.18 7.24 19.34
CA VAL A 102 16.59 6.25 18.33
C VAL A 102 16.63 4.84 18.95
N MET A 103 17.27 4.68 20.11
CA MET A 103 17.36 3.37 20.77
C MET A 103 16.01 2.85 21.23
N ALA A 104 15.12 3.71 21.73
CA ALA A 104 13.76 3.29 22.12
C ALA A 104 12.94 2.80 20.92
N ALA A 105 13.07 3.44 19.76
CA ALA A 105 12.43 3.00 18.53
C ALA A 105 13.03 1.69 18.01
N HIS A 106 14.35 1.55 18.05
CA HIS A 106 15.07 0.34 17.65
C HIS A 106 14.72 -0.87 18.52
N GLU A 107 14.75 -0.73 19.85
CA GLU A 107 14.39 -1.83 20.76
C GLU A 107 12.93 -2.26 20.63
N ARG A 108 12.02 -1.32 20.34
CA ARG A 108 10.63 -1.66 20.01
C ARG A 108 10.55 -2.49 18.73
N ALA A 109 11.22 -2.06 17.67
CA ALA A 109 11.24 -2.80 16.40
C ALA A 109 11.87 -4.20 16.55
N LYS A 110 12.93 -4.34 17.34
CA LYS A 110 13.53 -5.65 17.64
C LYS A 110 12.55 -6.58 18.33
N LYS A 111 11.81 -6.07 19.31
CA LYS A 111 10.78 -6.84 20.01
C LYS A 111 9.67 -7.28 19.06
N ASP A 112 9.15 -6.36 18.26
CA ASP A 112 8.09 -6.63 17.28
C ASP A 112 8.54 -7.71 16.27
N VAL A 113 9.77 -7.60 15.73
CA VAL A 113 10.35 -8.60 14.82
C VAL A 113 10.56 -9.95 15.50
N ALA A 114 11.02 -9.98 16.75
CA ALA A 114 11.18 -11.23 17.49
C ALA A 114 9.83 -11.94 17.70
N GLU A 115 8.78 -11.20 18.06
CA GLU A 115 7.43 -11.73 18.21
C GLU A 115 6.84 -12.22 16.87
N ALA A 116 7.10 -11.49 15.78
CA ALA A 116 6.68 -11.88 14.43
C ALA A 116 7.36 -13.18 13.97
N ARG A 117 8.67 -13.31 14.20
CA ARG A 117 9.43 -14.54 13.88
C ARG A 117 8.96 -15.74 14.68
N GLU A 118 8.65 -15.56 15.95
CA GLU A 118 8.07 -16.61 16.78
C GLU A 118 6.70 -17.04 16.24
N LEU A 119 5.80 -16.09 15.95
CA LEU A 119 4.48 -16.39 15.40
C LEU A 119 4.58 -17.09 14.03
N PHE A 120 5.45 -16.61 13.14
CA PHE A 120 5.73 -17.24 11.85
C PHE A 120 6.13 -18.71 12.02
N LYS A 121 7.09 -19.00 12.91
CA LYS A 121 7.52 -20.39 13.20
C LYS A 121 6.37 -21.26 13.68
N LEU A 122 5.53 -20.75 14.58
CA LEU A 122 4.38 -21.48 15.12
C LEU A 122 3.33 -21.78 14.04
N LEU A 123 3.00 -20.80 13.19
CA LEU A 123 2.05 -20.96 12.10
C LEU A 123 2.56 -21.95 11.05
N LYS A 124 3.84 -21.82 10.66
CA LYS A 124 4.50 -22.73 9.72
C LYS A 124 4.54 -24.17 10.25
N ALA A 125 4.83 -24.35 11.55
CA ALA A 125 4.81 -25.66 12.20
C ALA A 125 3.41 -26.30 12.25
N LYS A 126 2.34 -25.50 12.11
CA LYS A 126 0.95 -25.97 11.98
C LYS A 126 0.48 -26.17 10.54
N GLY A 127 1.36 -25.96 9.56
CA GLY A 127 1.08 -26.22 8.14
C GLY A 127 0.67 -24.99 7.34
N LEU A 128 0.68 -23.78 7.92
CA LEU A 128 0.42 -22.55 7.17
C LEU A 128 1.73 -22.07 6.53
N GLY A 129 1.98 -22.47 5.28
CA GLY A 129 3.29 -22.36 4.62
C GLY A 129 3.59 -21.03 3.95
N ASN A 130 2.71 -20.59 3.04
CA ASN A 130 2.93 -19.39 2.22
C ASN A 130 2.40 -18.16 2.95
N ILE A 131 3.18 -17.67 3.90
CA ILE A 131 2.80 -16.53 4.75
C ILE A 131 3.94 -15.55 4.97
N SER A 132 3.57 -14.31 5.24
CA SER A 132 4.45 -13.32 5.86
C SER A 132 3.77 -12.78 7.13
N VAL A 133 4.55 -12.53 8.18
CA VAL A 133 4.02 -12.15 9.51
C VAL A 133 4.65 -10.84 9.99
N GLY A 134 3.80 -9.94 10.47
CA GLY A 134 4.20 -8.73 11.18
C GLY A 134 3.54 -8.67 12.55
N VAL A 135 4.20 -8.02 13.51
CA VAL A 135 3.63 -7.67 14.81
C VAL A 135 3.90 -6.19 15.06
N ILE A 136 2.88 -5.45 15.51
CA ILE A 136 3.01 -4.04 15.90
C ILE A 136 2.13 -3.78 17.10
N ASP A 137 2.71 -3.30 18.20
CA ASP A 137 1.96 -2.87 19.40
C ASP A 137 0.93 -3.93 19.88
N SER A 138 1.28 -5.22 19.81
CA SER A 138 0.43 -6.38 20.15
C SER A 138 -0.68 -6.73 19.14
N ALA A 139 -0.71 -6.10 17.95
CA ALA A 139 -1.51 -6.57 16.83
C ALA A 139 -0.69 -7.53 15.95
N ALA A 140 -1.33 -8.59 15.45
CA ALA A 140 -0.72 -9.51 14.50
C ALA A 140 -1.24 -9.23 13.08
N TYR A 141 -0.33 -9.15 12.13
CA TYR A 141 -0.60 -8.96 10.71
C TYR A 141 -0.11 -10.19 9.97
N ILE A 142 -1.02 -10.88 9.28
CA ILE A 142 -0.72 -12.12 8.57
C ILE A 142 -1.11 -11.94 7.11
N GLN A 143 -0.12 -11.97 6.24
CA GLN A 143 -0.32 -12.08 4.80
C GLN A 143 -0.28 -13.56 4.44
N VAL A 144 -1.31 -14.03 3.74
CA VAL A 144 -1.47 -15.41 3.31
C VAL A 144 -1.59 -15.43 1.79
N TYR A 145 -0.71 -16.16 1.12
CA TYR A 145 -0.62 -16.17 -0.34
C TYR A 145 -1.24 -17.47 -0.87
N GLY A 146 -2.45 -17.36 -1.41
CA GLY A 146 -3.26 -18.52 -1.77
C GLY A 146 -4.62 -18.13 -2.34
N GLU A 147 -5.21 -19.03 -3.13
CA GLU A 147 -6.55 -18.83 -3.66
C GLU A 147 -7.59 -18.83 -2.52
N PRO A 148 -8.51 -17.84 -2.47
CA PRO A 148 -9.37 -17.59 -1.30
C PRO A 148 -10.59 -18.53 -1.24
N THR A 149 -10.40 -19.82 -1.52
CA THR A 149 -11.48 -20.82 -1.46
C THR A 149 -12.07 -20.93 -0.05
N PRO A 150 -13.36 -21.30 0.10
CA PRO A 150 -14.00 -21.42 1.42
C PRO A 150 -13.22 -22.34 2.37
N ASP A 151 -12.75 -23.48 1.87
CA ASP A 151 -11.96 -24.44 2.65
C ASP A 151 -10.60 -23.86 3.06
N PHE A 152 -9.91 -23.17 2.15
CA PHE A 152 -8.62 -22.53 2.44
C PHE A 152 -8.76 -21.41 3.48
N ARG A 153 -9.79 -20.56 3.35
CA ARG A 153 -10.11 -19.51 4.32
C ARG A 153 -10.39 -20.10 5.70
N LYS A 154 -11.21 -21.15 5.75
CA LYS A 154 -11.55 -21.85 7.00
C LYS A 154 -10.32 -22.49 7.65
N GLN A 155 -9.53 -23.25 6.88
CA GLN A 155 -8.30 -23.87 7.36
C GLN A 155 -7.30 -22.84 7.90
N THR A 156 -7.16 -21.71 7.19
CA THR A 156 -6.33 -20.58 7.62
C THR A 156 -6.77 -20.06 8.99
N LEU A 157 -8.07 -19.83 9.18
CA LEU A 157 -8.63 -19.38 10.45
C LEU A 157 -8.47 -20.42 11.57
N GLU A 158 -8.67 -21.70 11.28
CA GLU A 158 -8.48 -22.80 12.23
C GLU A 158 -7.03 -22.85 12.73
N ILE A 159 -6.06 -22.80 11.82
CA ILE A 159 -4.65 -22.80 12.17
C ILE A 159 -4.31 -21.55 12.99
N LEU A 160 -4.68 -20.36 12.50
CA LEU A 160 -4.38 -19.09 13.17
C LEU A 160 -4.96 -19.06 14.59
N LYS A 161 -6.26 -19.32 14.76
CA LYS A 161 -6.86 -19.35 16.10
C LYS A 161 -6.19 -20.40 16.98
N SER A 162 -5.91 -21.60 16.47
CA SER A 162 -5.27 -22.64 17.28
C SER A 162 -3.88 -22.26 17.80
N VAL A 163 -3.14 -21.43 17.06
CA VAL A 163 -1.83 -20.90 17.46
C VAL A 163 -1.99 -19.73 18.43
N LEU A 164 -2.84 -18.77 18.08
CA LEU A 164 -3.04 -17.54 18.85
C LEU A 164 -3.69 -17.81 20.22
N ASP A 165 -4.67 -18.71 20.29
CA ASP A 165 -5.36 -19.08 21.54
C ASP A 165 -4.44 -19.83 22.52
N LYS A 166 -3.36 -20.46 22.02
CA LYS A 166 -2.41 -21.24 22.82
C LYS A 166 -1.12 -20.49 23.14
N LYS A 167 -0.94 -19.26 22.64
CA LYS A 167 0.29 -18.50 22.85
C LYS A 167 0.35 -17.99 24.30
N PRO A 168 1.37 -18.36 25.09
CA PRO A 168 1.53 -17.87 26.46
C PRO A 168 2.04 -16.41 26.45
N GLY A 169 1.34 -15.52 27.17
CA GLY A 169 1.76 -14.13 27.34
C GLY A 169 1.28 -13.19 26.22
N ARG A 170 0.71 -12.04 26.65
CA ARG A 170 0.09 -10.97 25.84
C ARG A 170 -0.82 -11.49 24.73
N ALA A 171 -2.13 -11.52 25.02
CA ALA A 171 -3.15 -11.72 24.00
C ALA A 171 -2.94 -10.69 22.88
N GLN A 172 -2.57 -11.15 21.70
CA GLN A 172 -2.67 -10.30 20.53
C GLN A 172 -4.14 -9.87 20.43
N THR A 173 -4.40 -8.58 20.58
CA THR A 173 -5.76 -8.08 20.79
C THR A 173 -6.49 -7.90 19.47
N SER A 174 -5.75 -7.60 18.41
CA SER A 174 -6.26 -7.36 17.06
C SER A 174 -5.48 -8.20 16.06
N ILE A 175 -6.20 -8.92 15.21
CA ILE A 175 -5.67 -9.81 14.19
C ILE A 175 -6.12 -9.28 12.83
N PHE A 176 -5.16 -9.06 11.95
CA PHE A 176 -5.37 -8.63 10.56
C PHE A 176 -4.87 -9.74 9.65
N ILE A 177 -5.73 -10.22 8.77
CA ILE A 177 -5.40 -11.24 7.77
C ILE A 177 -5.67 -10.65 6.40
N GLU A 178 -4.69 -10.76 5.51
CA GLU A 178 -4.81 -10.40 4.10
C GLU A 178 -4.56 -11.65 3.27
N LEU A 179 -5.51 -12.00 2.41
CA LEU A 179 -5.32 -13.02 1.38
C LEU A 179 -4.85 -12.33 0.11
N LEU A 180 -3.71 -12.77 -0.40
CA LEU A 180 -3.03 -12.18 -1.55
C LEU A 180 -2.88 -13.19 -2.68
N GLU A 181 -2.69 -12.66 -3.89
CA GLU A 181 -2.36 -13.49 -5.04
C GLU A 181 -1.14 -14.40 -4.76
N PRO A 182 -1.20 -15.71 -5.08
CA PRO A 182 -0.11 -16.65 -4.80
C PRO A 182 1.25 -16.23 -5.36
N GLU A 183 1.26 -15.60 -6.53
CA GLU A 183 2.48 -15.15 -7.23
C GLU A 183 3.20 -13.99 -6.52
N GLU A 184 2.56 -13.29 -5.58
CA GLU A 184 3.20 -12.22 -4.81
C GLU A 184 4.00 -12.75 -3.62
N PHE A 185 3.97 -14.06 -3.37
CA PHE A 185 4.75 -14.66 -2.31
C PHE A 185 6.25 -14.38 -2.53
N HIS A 186 6.91 -13.86 -1.50
CA HIS A 186 8.32 -13.47 -1.54
C HIS A 186 8.68 -12.30 -2.47
N HIS A 187 7.71 -11.67 -3.15
CA HIS A 187 8.00 -10.55 -4.03
C HIS A 187 8.36 -9.27 -3.26
N ARG A 188 7.66 -8.99 -2.17
CA ARG A 188 7.90 -7.80 -1.33
C ARG A 188 8.56 -8.11 0.00
N TYR A 189 8.14 -9.19 0.65
CA TYR A 189 8.65 -9.65 1.94
C TYR A 189 8.93 -11.14 1.85
N GLN A 190 9.98 -11.60 2.52
CA GLN A 190 10.19 -13.03 2.71
C GLN A 190 9.20 -13.52 3.79
N ASP A 191 9.69 -13.74 5.01
CA ASP A 191 8.89 -14.27 6.10
C ASP A 191 8.30 -13.18 7.01
N ILE A 192 8.97 -12.03 7.14
CA ILE A 192 8.67 -11.00 8.13
C ILE A 192 8.27 -9.69 7.47
N ILE A 193 7.19 -9.09 7.98
CA ILE A 193 6.70 -7.78 7.57
C ILE A 193 7.23 -6.75 8.57
N PRO A 194 8.13 -5.83 8.16
CA PRO A 194 8.66 -4.80 9.06
C PRO A 194 7.57 -3.83 9.51
N SER A 195 7.68 -3.33 10.74
CA SER A 195 6.69 -2.42 11.35
C SER A 195 6.43 -1.13 10.55
N THR A 196 7.41 -0.72 9.75
CA THR A 196 7.39 0.50 8.93
C THR A 196 6.49 0.38 7.71
N HIS A 197 6.20 -0.85 7.25
CA HIS A 197 5.36 -1.10 6.08
C HIS A 197 3.98 -0.44 6.23
N TRP A 198 3.32 -0.68 7.37
CA TRP A 198 1.95 -0.28 7.62
C TRP A 198 1.79 1.23 7.83
N LYS A 199 2.80 1.88 8.41
CA LYS A 199 2.77 3.30 8.74
C LYS A 199 3.01 4.23 7.54
N THR A 200 3.50 3.71 6.42
CA THR A 200 3.87 4.52 5.25
C THR A 200 2.77 4.63 4.19
N GLY A 201 1.60 4.01 4.40
CA GLY A 201 0.54 3.94 3.38
C GLY A 201 0.92 3.09 2.15
N ALA A 202 2.20 2.74 1.99
CA ALA A 202 2.70 1.70 1.08
C ALA A 202 2.24 0.28 1.49
N GLY A 203 1.60 0.17 2.67
CA GLY A 203 0.83 -0.97 3.17
C GLY A 203 -0.24 -1.49 2.22
N MET A 204 -0.66 -0.69 1.23
CA MET A 204 -1.54 -1.19 0.19
C MET A 204 -0.71 -1.99 -0.83
N GLN A 205 -0.54 -3.29 -0.59
CA GLN A 205 -0.57 -4.29 -1.67
C GLN A 205 -1.98 -4.29 -2.33
N GLY A 206 -2.62 -3.12 -2.47
CA GLY A 206 -4.05 -2.97 -2.70
C GLY A 206 -4.47 -3.45 -4.08
N GLU A 207 -3.54 -3.65 -5.02
CA GLU A 207 -3.87 -4.31 -6.27
C GLU A 207 -3.75 -5.84 -6.19
N GLN A 208 -3.07 -6.39 -5.20
CA GLN A 208 -2.82 -7.83 -5.08
C GLN A 208 -3.56 -8.50 -3.91
N MET A 209 -4.00 -7.70 -2.95
CA MET A 209 -4.88 -8.17 -1.88
C MET A 209 -6.22 -8.55 -2.50
N ILE A 210 -6.70 -9.75 -2.21
CA ILE A 210 -7.95 -10.28 -2.70
C ILE A 210 -9.04 -10.06 -1.66
N LEU A 211 -8.79 -10.52 -0.44
CA LEU A 211 -9.69 -10.38 0.70
C LEU A 211 -8.91 -9.92 1.93
N SER A 212 -9.62 -9.24 2.84
CA SER A 212 -9.11 -8.91 4.17
C SER A 212 -10.08 -9.35 5.25
N LEU A 213 -9.55 -9.64 6.43
CA LEU A 213 -10.33 -9.90 7.63
C LEU A 213 -9.64 -9.27 8.83
N ASN A 214 -10.40 -8.53 9.63
CA ASN A 214 -9.95 -7.94 10.88
C ASN A 214 -10.87 -8.37 12.01
N PHE A 215 -10.30 -8.86 13.11
CA PHE A 215 -11.07 -9.22 14.30
C PHE A 215 -10.24 -9.10 15.59
N LYS A 216 -10.97 -9.05 16.71
CA LYS A 216 -10.36 -9.18 18.04
C LYS A 216 -10.27 -10.63 18.47
N LEU A 217 -9.13 -11.04 19.01
CA LEU A 217 -8.95 -12.41 19.49
C LEU A 217 -9.95 -12.71 20.61
N GLY A 218 -10.58 -13.89 20.56
CA GLY A 218 -11.62 -14.32 21.49
C GLY A 218 -13.02 -13.74 21.26
N ALA A 219 -13.21 -12.78 20.34
CA ALA A 219 -14.51 -12.15 20.12
C ALA A 219 -15.48 -13.01 19.30
N MET A 220 -14.97 -13.78 18.33
CA MET A 220 -15.78 -14.52 17.36
C MET A 220 -15.27 -15.94 17.12
N ASN A 221 -16.20 -16.86 16.85
CA ASN A 221 -15.88 -18.22 16.43
C ASN A 221 -15.61 -18.28 14.92
N ILE A 222 -15.13 -19.43 14.41
CA ILE A 222 -14.77 -19.56 12.98
C ILE A 222 -15.98 -19.37 12.06
N PRO A 223 -17.15 -20.01 12.28
CA PRO A 223 -18.33 -19.78 11.45
C PRO A 223 -18.73 -18.30 11.34
N GLU A 224 -18.63 -17.55 12.42
CA GLU A 224 -18.90 -16.11 12.43
C GLU A 224 -17.85 -15.34 11.64
N LEU A 225 -16.56 -15.58 11.88
CA LEU A 225 -15.45 -14.94 11.15
C LEU A 225 -15.50 -15.17 9.63
N MET A 226 -15.97 -16.35 9.20
CA MET A 226 -16.12 -16.67 7.77
C MET A 226 -17.07 -15.74 7.01
N ARG A 227 -17.96 -15.03 7.72
CA ARG A 227 -18.90 -14.06 7.15
C ARG A 227 -18.36 -12.63 7.07
N HIS A 228 -17.21 -12.37 7.69
CA HIS A 228 -16.63 -11.03 7.83
C HIS A 228 -15.43 -10.79 6.90
N TRP A 229 -15.19 -11.67 5.93
CA TRP A 229 -14.21 -11.40 4.89
C TRP A 229 -14.68 -10.23 4.02
N GLU A 230 -13.83 -9.23 3.89
CA GLU A 230 -14.07 -8.05 3.08
C GLU A 230 -13.37 -8.20 1.73
N ILE A 231 -14.07 -7.87 0.65
CA ILE A 231 -13.54 -7.95 -0.71
C ILE A 231 -12.78 -6.68 -1.03
N ASN A 232 -11.59 -6.84 -1.61
CA ASN A 232 -10.87 -5.71 -2.17
C ASN A 232 -11.34 -5.41 -3.60
N THR A 233 -12.17 -4.37 -3.75
CA THR A 233 -12.64 -3.93 -5.06
C THR A 233 -11.58 -3.23 -5.92
N GLY A 234 -10.39 -2.95 -5.35
CA GLY A 234 -9.22 -2.46 -6.09
C GLY A 234 -8.32 -3.57 -6.64
N ALA A 235 -8.63 -4.84 -6.35
CA ALA A 235 -7.77 -5.95 -6.74
C ALA A 235 -7.60 -6.04 -8.27
N LYS A 236 -6.39 -6.36 -8.72
CA LYS A 236 -6.01 -6.57 -10.12
C LYS A 236 -6.84 -7.70 -10.73
N ARG A 237 -7.06 -8.80 -10.01
CA ARG A 237 -7.96 -9.87 -10.47
C ARG A 237 -9.39 -9.39 -10.69
N LEU A 238 -9.85 -8.39 -9.96
CA LEU A 238 -11.21 -7.88 -10.15
C LEU A 238 -11.34 -7.09 -11.45
N ARG A 239 -10.31 -6.31 -11.82
CA ARG A 239 -10.27 -5.64 -13.13
C ARG A 239 -10.34 -6.66 -14.26
N GLN A 240 -9.55 -7.74 -14.18
CA GLN A 240 -9.59 -8.82 -15.16
C GLN A 240 -10.96 -9.52 -15.19
N ALA A 241 -11.53 -9.80 -14.01
CA ALA A 241 -12.84 -10.43 -13.89
C ALA A 241 -13.97 -9.55 -14.46
N GLN A 242 -13.85 -8.22 -14.38
CA GLN A 242 -14.83 -7.30 -14.96
C GLN A 242 -14.84 -7.39 -16.50
N ASP A 243 -13.66 -7.49 -17.13
CA ASP A 243 -13.52 -7.66 -18.57
C ASP A 243 -14.12 -9.02 -19.02
N ASP A 244 -13.73 -10.11 -18.34
CA ASP A 244 -14.24 -11.46 -18.64
C ASP A 244 -15.77 -11.56 -18.44
N ALA A 245 -16.29 -10.91 -17.40
CA ALA A 245 -17.71 -10.86 -17.10
C ALA A 245 -18.49 -10.07 -18.17
N TYR A 246 -17.92 -8.98 -18.71
CA TYR A 246 -18.54 -8.24 -19.80
C TYR A 246 -18.64 -9.09 -21.06
N GLU A 247 -17.55 -9.72 -21.48
CA GLU A 247 -17.53 -10.59 -22.68
C GLU A 247 -18.55 -11.74 -22.55
N THR A 248 -18.62 -12.35 -21.36
CA THR A 248 -19.58 -13.43 -21.10
C THR A 248 -21.02 -12.92 -21.11
N ALA A 249 -21.28 -11.75 -20.50
CA ALA A 249 -22.60 -11.11 -20.49
C ALA A 249 -23.05 -10.70 -21.90
N HIS A 250 -22.14 -10.13 -22.69
CA HIS A 250 -22.37 -9.72 -24.07
C HIS A 250 -22.75 -10.91 -24.95
N ALA A 251 -21.94 -11.99 -24.93
CA ALA A 251 -22.23 -13.20 -25.70
C ALA A 251 -23.57 -13.85 -25.32
N TRP A 252 -23.93 -13.82 -24.03
CA TRP A 252 -25.25 -14.27 -23.59
C TRP A 252 -26.37 -13.37 -24.14
N ALA A 253 -26.19 -12.05 -24.09
CA ALA A 253 -27.18 -11.10 -24.56
C ALA A 253 -27.46 -11.25 -26.05
N GLU A 254 -26.42 -11.38 -26.88
CA GLU A 254 -26.55 -11.60 -28.33
C GLU A 254 -27.39 -12.82 -28.69
N LYS A 255 -27.36 -13.85 -27.83
CA LYS A 255 -28.10 -15.10 -28.01
C LYS A 255 -29.53 -15.04 -27.47
N ASN A 256 -29.77 -14.28 -26.40
CA ASN A 256 -31.01 -14.39 -25.62
C ASN A 256 -31.91 -13.14 -25.70
N LEU A 257 -31.41 -11.99 -26.15
CA LEU A 257 -32.18 -10.74 -26.21
C LEU A 257 -32.64 -10.44 -27.65
N PRO A 258 -33.81 -9.77 -27.82
CA PRO A 258 -34.30 -9.35 -29.13
C PRO A 258 -33.39 -8.31 -29.78
N LYS A 259 -33.03 -8.49 -31.06
CA LYS A 259 -32.21 -7.55 -31.84
C LYS A 259 -33.03 -6.36 -32.35
N PRO A 260 -32.41 -5.18 -32.56
CA PRO A 260 -31.00 -4.85 -32.32
C PRO A 260 -30.68 -4.73 -30.82
N ILE A 261 -29.43 -5.02 -30.46
CA ILE A 261 -28.95 -4.84 -29.09
C ILE A 261 -27.62 -4.11 -29.08
N PHE A 262 -27.47 -3.18 -28.14
CA PHE A 262 -26.19 -2.59 -27.79
C PHE A 262 -25.94 -2.77 -26.29
N MET A 263 -24.70 -3.10 -25.92
CA MET A 263 -24.25 -3.17 -24.54
C MET A 263 -22.95 -2.39 -24.38
N SER A 264 -22.93 -1.48 -23.41
CA SER A 264 -21.73 -0.69 -23.12
C SER A 264 -20.80 -1.42 -22.15
N ALA A 265 -19.52 -1.52 -22.49
CA ALA A 265 -18.47 -1.99 -21.58
C ALA A 265 -18.23 -1.01 -20.41
N GLY A 266 -18.54 0.28 -20.61
CA GLY A 266 -18.40 1.34 -19.61
C GLY A 266 -19.60 1.52 -18.67
N GLY A 267 -20.55 0.58 -18.67
CA GLY A 267 -21.77 0.66 -17.87
C GLY A 267 -21.54 0.44 -16.36
N TYR A 268 -22.45 0.97 -15.54
CA TYR A 268 -22.42 0.89 -14.07
C TYR A 268 -22.30 -0.56 -13.57
N SER A 269 -21.12 -0.94 -13.08
CA SER A 269 -20.93 -2.13 -12.25
C SER A 269 -21.30 -1.77 -10.82
N SER A 270 -22.46 -2.21 -10.31
CA SER A 270 -22.76 -2.09 -8.88
C SER A 270 -22.18 -3.29 -8.14
N PHE A 271 -21.24 -3.02 -7.23
CA PHE A 271 -20.59 -4.05 -6.43
C PHE A 271 -21.46 -4.39 -5.22
N GLU A 272 -22.28 -5.42 -5.34
CA GLU A 272 -22.98 -5.98 -4.18
C GLU A 272 -22.26 -7.24 -3.69
N THR A 273 -21.76 -7.20 -2.44
CA THR A 273 -21.34 -8.42 -1.74
C THR A 273 -22.59 -9.24 -1.43
N ILE A 274 -22.80 -10.34 -2.16
CA ILE A 274 -23.98 -11.17 -1.93
C ILE A 274 -23.81 -11.86 -0.58
N VAL A 275 -24.69 -11.51 0.36
CA VAL A 275 -24.77 -12.15 1.66
C VAL A 275 -25.23 -13.59 1.47
N ASN A 276 -24.28 -14.52 1.47
CA ASN A 276 -24.44 -15.96 1.70
C ASN A 276 -23.03 -16.59 1.79
N ASP A 277 -22.38 -16.49 2.96
CA ASP A 277 -21.13 -17.17 3.40
C ASP A 277 -19.87 -17.09 2.48
N GLU A 278 -19.98 -16.59 1.26
CA GLU A 278 -18.93 -16.53 0.24
C GLU A 278 -18.79 -15.12 -0.34
N PRO A 279 -17.55 -14.58 -0.40
CA PRO A 279 -17.30 -13.28 -1.00
C PRO A 279 -17.52 -13.33 -2.52
N ALA A 280 -18.58 -12.65 -2.96
CA ALA A 280 -18.95 -12.55 -4.37
C ALA A 280 -19.26 -11.10 -4.74
N ILE A 281 -19.03 -10.75 -5.99
CA ILE A 281 -19.43 -9.47 -6.59
C ILE A 281 -20.50 -9.75 -7.63
N ARG A 282 -21.57 -8.96 -7.61
CA ARG A 282 -22.51 -8.90 -8.73
C ARG A 282 -22.02 -7.88 -9.76
N PHE A 283 -22.14 -8.21 -11.03
CA PHE A 283 -21.93 -7.28 -12.14
C PHE A 283 -23.25 -7.05 -12.87
N GLY A 284 -23.51 -5.80 -13.25
CA GLY A 284 -24.66 -5.42 -14.07
C GLY A 284 -24.19 -4.66 -15.29
N TYR A 285 -24.64 -5.09 -16.47
CA TYR A 285 -24.27 -4.46 -17.74
C TYR A 285 -25.54 -3.93 -18.41
N PRO A 286 -25.67 -2.61 -18.61
CA PRO A 286 -26.84 -2.03 -19.25
C PRO A 286 -26.90 -2.48 -20.71
N TYR A 287 -28.10 -2.82 -21.17
CA TYR A 287 -28.37 -3.08 -22.58
C TYR A 287 -29.48 -2.16 -23.10
N TYR A 288 -29.45 -1.96 -24.41
CA TYR A 288 -30.36 -1.07 -25.14
C TYR A 288 -30.92 -1.83 -26.35
N ASP A 289 -32.14 -1.51 -26.77
CA ASP A 289 -32.81 -2.13 -27.92
C ASP A 289 -32.64 -1.35 -29.23
N LYS A 290 -31.54 -0.61 -29.32
CA LYS A 290 -31.11 0.09 -30.53
C LYS A 290 -29.59 0.12 -30.58
N ASP A 291 -29.07 0.18 -31.81
CA ASP A 291 -27.68 0.52 -32.04
C ASP A 291 -27.50 2.03 -31.94
N PHE A 292 -26.37 2.46 -31.38
CA PHE A 292 -25.99 3.86 -31.26
C PHE A 292 -24.89 4.22 -32.25
N THR A 293 -24.90 5.45 -32.74
CA THR A 293 -23.73 6.02 -33.43
C THR A 293 -22.55 6.19 -32.45
N GLU A 294 -21.33 6.34 -32.97
CA GLU A 294 -20.14 6.59 -32.13
C GLU A 294 -20.29 7.83 -31.25
N GLU A 295 -20.98 8.86 -31.74
CA GLU A 295 -21.28 10.07 -30.99
C GLU A 295 -22.28 9.78 -29.86
N GLU A 296 -23.36 9.03 -30.13
CA GLU A 296 -24.38 8.68 -29.14
C GLU A 296 -23.85 7.76 -28.03
N LYS A 297 -22.87 6.91 -28.32
CA LYS A 297 -22.18 6.07 -27.31
C LYS A 297 -21.45 6.90 -26.25
N LEU A 298 -21.06 8.14 -26.58
CA LEU A 298 -20.36 9.06 -25.67
C LEU A 298 -21.31 9.88 -24.78
N TYR A 299 -22.62 9.86 -25.05
CA TYR A 299 -23.62 10.60 -24.28
C TYR A 299 -24.22 9.76 -23.15
N SER A 300 -24.12 10.23 -21.90
CA SER A 300 -24.64 9.56 -20.70
C SER A 300 -26.17 9.71 -20.50
N GLY A 301 -26.90 10.23 -21.48
CA GLY A 301 -28.34 10.52 -21.38
C GLY A 301 -29.27 9.42 -21.86
N ASN A 302 -28.73 8.29 -22.35
CA ASN A 302 -29.54 7.19 -22.85
C ASN A 302 -30.01 6.29 -21.71
N GLU A 303 -31.33 6.14 -21.55
CA GLU A 303 -31.93 5.21 -20.59
C GLU A 303 -31.76 3.76 -21.06
N ALA A 304 -31.23 2.91 -20.17
CA ALA A 304 -31.09 1.48 -20.44
C ALA A 304 -32.47 0.80 -20.43
N LYS A 305 -32.65 -0.19 -21.31
CA LYS A 305 -33.86 -1.04 -21.31
C LYS A 305 -33.87 -2.05 -20.16
N GLY A 306 -32.69 -2.30 -19.59
CA GLY A 306 -32.47 -3.15 -18.44
C GLY A 306 -31.01 -3.55 -18.37
N TYR A 307 -30.73 -4.56 -17.55
CA TYR A 307 -29.38 -5.02 -17.27
C TYR A 307 -29.24 -6.52 -17.50
N VAL A 308 -28.08 -6.92 -18.02
CA VAL A 308 -27.59 -8.30 -17.96
C VAL A 308 -26.77 -8.43 -16.69
N VAL A 309 -27.23 -9.27 -15.78
CA VAL A 309 -26.69 -9.39 -14.42
C VAL A 309 -26.07 -10.75 -14.23
N GLY A 310 -24.84 -10.79 -13.70
CA GLY A 310 -24.14 -12.02 -13.31
C GLY A 310 -23.43 -11.87 -11.98
N VAL A 311 -23.04 -13.00 -11.39
CA VAL A 311 -22.33 -13.02 -10.10
C VAL A 311 -20.97 -13.66 -10.30
N TYR A 312 -19.92 -12.98 -9.86
CA TYR A 312 -18.55 -13.47 -9.83
C TYR A 312 -18.18 -13.85 -8.40
N TYR A 313 -17.77 -15.10 -8.21
CA TYR A 313 -17.31 -15.61 -6.93
C TYR A 313 -15.78 -15.64 -6.91
N PHE A 314 -15.17 -15.07 -5.86
CA PHE A 314 -13.72 -14.90 -5.78
C PHE A 314 -12.93 -16.20 -5.60
N ASP A 315 -13.61 -17.25 -5.13
CA ASP A 315 -13.06 -18.58 -4.91
C ASP A 315 -13.04 -19.47 -6.16
N GLN A 316 -13.94 -19.21 -7.12
CA GLN A 316 -14.11 -20.07 -8.30
C GLN A 316 -13.52 -19.45 -9.57
N LYS A 317 -13.26 -18.14 -9.61
CA LYS A 317 -12.93 -17.41 -10.85
C LYS A 317 -13.97 -17.65 -11.96
N VAL A 318 -15.19 -18.04 -11.61
CA VAL A 318 -16.26 -18.34 -12.57
C VAL A 318 -17.33 -17.27 -12.46
N PHE A 319 -17.56 -16.57 -13.57
CA PHE A 319 -18.73 -15.73 -13.75
C PHE A 319 -19.97 -16.62 -13.96
N SER A 320 -21.01 -16.42 -13.13
CA SER A 320 -22.12 -17.36 -12.97
C SER A 320 -23.43 -16.89 -13.64
N LYS A 321 -24.56 -17.50 -13.21
CA LYS A 321 -25.89 -17.48 -13.84
C LYS A 321 -26.31 -16.08 -14.28
N LEU A 322 -26.30 -15.87 -15.59
CA LEU A 322 -26.75 -14.65 -16.24
C LEU A 322 -28.27 -14.58 -16.33
N ARG A 323 -28.81 -13.39 -16.05
CA ARG A 323 -30.24 -13.09 -16.22
C ARG A 323 -30.47 -11.64 -16.63
N ARG A 324 -31.63 -11.38 -17.22
CA ARG A 324 -32.14 -10.03 -17.48
C ARG A 324 -32.85 -9.49 -16.23
N GLN A 325 -32.62 -8.23 -15.87
CA GLN A 325 -33.40 -7.49 -14.88
C GLN A 325 -33.83 -6.12 -15.44
N GLU A 326 -35.00 -5.63 -15.05
CA GLU A 326 -35.53 -4.33 -15.48
C GLU A 326 -34.81 -3.18 -14.78
N GLU A 327 -34.48 -3.36 -13.50
CA GLU A 327 -33.74 -2.38 -12.69
C GLU A 327 -32.57 -3.06 -11.99
N PHE A 328 -31.46 -2.33 -11.87
CA PHE A 328 -30.23 -2.74 -11.20
C PHE A 328 -29.61 -1.58 -10.45
#